data_AF-A0A7K2U5E9-F1
#
_entry.id   AF-A0A7K2U5E9-F1
#
_cell.length_a   1.000
_cell.length_b   1.000
_cell.length_c   1.000
_cell.angle_alpha   90.00
_cell.angle_beta   90.00
_cell.angle_gamma   90.00
#
_symmetry.space_group_name_H-M   'P 1'
#
loop_
_entity.id
_entity.type
_entity.pdbx_description
1 polymer ?
#
loop_
_entity_poly.entity_id
_entity_poly.type
_entity_poly.pdbx_seq_one_letter_code
_entity_poly.pdbx_strand_id
1 'polypeptide(L)' 'MDIVQQQMLDSYRAARHGEAPPPLPGRHDLEVLRGLRDRLRARATAFAPPPRRPPHGRGRAAG' A
#
# COMPACT_ATOMS: atom_id res chain seq x y z
N MET A 1 10.40 14.59 20.47
CA MET A 1 8.93 14.52 20.53
C MET A 1 8.46 13.51 19.52
N ASP A 2 7.64 12.55 19.95
CA ASP A 2 7.03 11.52 19.10
C ASP A 2 5.58 11.90 18.71
N ILE A 3 5.06 11.34 17.62
CA ILE A 3 3.72 11.63 17.08
C ILE A 3 2.61 11.30 18.09
N VAL A 4 2.77 10.23 18.88
CA VAL A 4 1.80 9.86 19.90
C VAL A 4 1.81 10.87 21.05
N GLN A 5 3.00 11.32 21.46
CA GLN A 5 3.16 12.32 22.51
C GLN A 5 2.54 13.66 22.10
N GLN A 6 2.75 14.09 20.85
CA GLN A 6 2.14 15.30 20.31
C GLN A 6 0.61 15.17 20.25
N GLN A 7 0.09 14.04 19.77
CA GLN A 7 -1.35 13.78 19.73
C GLN A 7 -2.01 13.88 21.11
N MET A 8 -1.34 13.37 22.15
CA MET A 8 -1.84 13.46 23.54
C MET A 8 -1.94 14.91 24.01
N LEU A 9 -0.92 15.73 23.73
CA LEU A 9 -0.90 17.15 24.10
C LEU A 9 -1.97 17.95 23.35
N ASP A 10 -2.13 17.71 22.05
CA ASP A 10 -3.11 18.42 21.24
C ASP A 10 -4.54 18.02 21.59
N SER A 11 -4.78 16.75 21.90
CA SER A 11 -6.08 16.27 22.40
C SER A 11 -6.43 16.91 23.74
N TYR A 12 -5.46 17.01 24.65
CA TYR A 12 -5.65 17.69 25.93
C TYR A 12 -5.96 19.17 25.73
N ARG A 13 -5.23 19.86 24.84
CA ARG A 13 -5.50 21.27 24.52
C ARG A 13 -6.90 21.46 23.94
N ALA A 14 -7.29 20.65 22.96
CA ALA A 14 -8.61 20.72 22.35
C ALA A 14 -9.72 20.54 23.40
N ALA A 15 -9.58 19.56 24.29
CA ALA A 15 -10.52 19.32 25.38
C ALA A 15 -10.64 20.54 26.32
N ARG A 16 -9.52 21.19 26.66
CA ARG A 16 -9.56 22.41 27.50
C ARG A 16 -10.23 23.61 26.84
N HIS A 17 -10.20 23.69 25.51
CA HIS A 17 -10.78 24.79 24.76
C HIS A 17 -12.18 24.47 24.19
N GLY A 18 -12.70 23.25 24.43
CA GLY A 18 -13.99 22.81 23.88
C GLY A 18 -13.95 22.58 22.37
N GLU A 19 -12.76 22.37 21.81
CA GLU A 19 -12.56 22.13 20.38
C GLU A 19 -12.66 20.64 20.05
N ALA A 20 -12.89 20.34 18.77
CA ALA A 20 -12.89 18.97 18.29
C ALA A 20 -11.47 18.36 18.41
N PRO A 21 -11.35 17.09 18.81
CA PRO A 21 -10.05 16.44 18.93
C PRO A 21 -9.38 16.31 17.54
N PRO A 22 -8.04 16.41 17.49
CA PRO A 22 -7.30 16.27 16.24
C PRO A 22 -7.50 14.87 15.65
N PRO A 23 -7.47 14.73 14.31
CA PRO A 23 -7.61 13.43 13.66
C PRO A 23 -6.52 12.48 14.17
N LEU A 24 -6.90 11.23 14.43
CA LEU A 24 -5.94 10.24 14.89
C LEU A 24 -4.80 10.08 13.87
N PRO A 25 -3.55 9.94 14.36
CA PRO A 25 -2.44 9.60 13.49
C PRO A 25 -2.72 8.25 12.81
N GLY A 26 -2.23 8.10 11.59
CA GLY A 26 -2.37 6.87 10.81
C GLY A 26 -3.70 6.69 10.06
N ARG A 27 -4.61 7.68 10.09
CA ARG A 27 -5.90 7.63 9.36
C ARG A 27 -5.72 7.29 7.86
N HIS A 28 -4.61 7.71 7.26
CA HIS A 28 -4.33 7.53 5.84
C HIS A 28 -3.31 6.44 5.52
N ASP A 29 -2.82 5.70 6.52
CA ASP A 29 -1.73 4.73 6.31
C ASP A 29 -2.17 3.60 5.38
N LEU A 30 -3.42 3.14 5.50
CA LEU A 30 -3.96 2.10 4.63
C LEU A 30 -4.05 2.55 3.15
N GLU A 31 -4.38 3.81 2.90
CA GLU A 31 -4.43 4.37 1.54
C GLU A 31 -3.02 4.44 0.95
N VAL A 32 -2.05 4.90 1.75
CA VAL A 32 -0.63 4.93 1.37
C VAL A 32 -0.12 3.52 1.07
N LEU A 33 -0.42 2.54 1.93
CA LEU A 33 -0.01 1.15 1.74
C LEU A 33 -0.65 0.52 0.50
N ARG A 34 -1.93 0.81 0.22
CA ARG A 34 -2.60 0.38 -1.01
C ARG A 34 -1.92 0.98 -2.24
N GLY A 35 -1.67 2.29 -2.24
CA GLY A 35 -0.98 2.96 -3.35
C GLY A 35 0.44 2.43 -3.58
N LEU A 36 1.17 2.14 -2.50
CA LEU A 36 2.49 1.52 -2.57
C LEU A 36 2.42 0.12 -3.19
N ARG A 37 1.50 -0.72 -2.70
CA ARG A 37 1.27 -2.07 -3.24
C ARG A 37 0.96 -2.03 -4.73
N ASP A 38 0.08 -1.12 -5.15
CA ASP A 38 -0.33 -1.00 -6.54
C ASP A 38 0.85 -0.54 -7.44
N ARG A 39 1.68 0.39 -6.94
CA ARG A 39 2.92 0.80 -7.61
C ARG A 39 3.92 -0.35 -7.73
N LEU A 40 4.09 -1.15 -6.67
CA LEU A 40 4.95 -2.33 -6.69
C LEU A 40 4.44 -3.39 -7.67
N ARG A 41 3.12 -3.59 -7.75
CA ARG A 41 2.50 -4.50 -8.72
C ARG A 41 2.72 -4.04 -10.16
N ALA A 42 2.50 -2.76 -10.44
CA ALA A 42 2.75 -2.17 -11.75
C ALA A 42 4.21 -2.30 -12.16
N ARG A 43 5.13 -2.09 -11.20
CA ARG A 43 6.57 -2.30 -11.42
C ARG A 43 6.88 -3.77 -11.73
N ALA A 44 6.32 -4.70 -10.96
CA ALA A 44 6.51 -6.13 -11.20
C ALA A 44 6.01 -6.56 -12.58
N THR A 45 4.88 -6.02 -13.05
CA THR A 45 4.37 -6.31 -14.40
C THR A 45 5.22 -5.67 -15.51
N ALA A 46 5.70 -4.44 -15.31
CA ALA A 46 6.52 -3.73 -16.30
C ALA A 46 7.88 -4.41 -16.53
N PHE A 47 8.41 -5.06 -15.49
CA PHE A 47 9.70 -5.77 -15.53
C PHE A 47 9.53 -7.29 -15.52
N ALA A 48 8.32 -7.80 -15.76
CA ALA A 48 8.09 -9.24 -15.80
C ALA A 48 8.85 -9.86 -16.98
N PRO A 49 9.61 -10.95 -16.77
CA PRO A 49 10.21 -11.69 -17.87
C PRO A 49 9.12 -12.22 -18.81
N PRO A 50 9.41 -12.35 -20.12
CA PRO A 50 8.42 -12.84 -21.07
C PRO A 50 7.92 -14.23 -20.67
N PRO A 51 6.63 -14.54 -20.93
CA PRO A 51 6.08 -15.85 -20.60
C PRO A 51 6.91 -16.93 -21.29
N ARG A 52 7.28 -17.97 -20.53
CA ARG A 52 8.00 -19.13 -21.08
C ARG A 52 7.15 -19.73 -22.17
N ARG A 53 7.63 -19.68 -23.42
CA ARG A 53 6.98 -20.31 -24.56
C ARG A 53 6.83 -21.81 -24.23
N PRO A 54 5.62 -22.38 -24.31
CA PRO A 54 5.47 -23.81 -24.16
C PRO A 54 6.33 -24.49 -25.25
N PRO A 55 7.02 -25.60 -24.94
CA PRO A 55 7.79 -26.32 -25.93
C PRO A 55 6.87 -26.65 -27.10
N HIS A 56 7.26 -26.21 -28.29
CA HIS A 56 6.49 -26.37 -29.51
C HIS A 56 6.13 -27.84 -29.68
N GLY A 57 4.87 -28.09 -30.04
CA GLY A 57 4.22 -29.39 -29.90
C GLY A 57 5.07 -30.56 -30.39
N ARG A 58 5.00 -31.67 -29.65
CA ARG A 58 5.17 -32.99 -30.27
C ARG A 58 4.05 -33.12 -31.29
N GLY A 59 4.37 -32.82 -32.55
CA GLY A 59 3.59 -33.26 -33.69
C GLY A 59 3.40 -34.76 -33.55
N ARG A 60 2.16 -35.14 -33.27
CA ARG A 60 1.68 -36.51 -33.32
C ARG A 60 1.87 -36.97 -34.77
N ALA A 61 2.95 -37.68 -35.05
CA ALA A 61 3.09 -38.41 -36.30
C ALA A 61 2.08 -39.58 -36.24
N ALA A 62 0.92 -39.35 -36.86
CA ALA A 62 0.09 -40.43 -37.39
C ALA A 62 0.61 -40.71 -38.80
N GLY A 63 0.80 -42.00 -39.13
CA GLY A 63 1.24 -42.46 -40.45
C GLY A 63 2.21 -43.61 -40.31
#